data_AF-A0A925DYP1-F1
#
_entry.id   AF-A0A925DYP1-F1
#
_cell.length_a   1.000
_cell.length_b   1.000
_cell.length_c   1.000
_cell.angle_alpha   90.00
_cell.angle_beta   90.00
_cell.angle_gamma   90.00
#
_symmetry.space_group_name_H-M   'P 1'
#
loop_
_entity.id
_entity.type
_entity.pdbx_description
1 polymer ?
#
loop_
_entity_poly.entity_id
_entity_poly.type
_entity_poly.pdbx_seq_one_letter_code
_entity_poly.pdbx_strand_id
1 'polypeptide(L)'
;MVKKYKKDKPIFVINWIRGIKIPVTKRRLKRAIIFTPVILIVGWLLVQIITTSATTLVADYKVKEARSINEYKYDQQRLDKIDMLLDSGTINSAKPQYSSKIDACYVTHSDRGWVAANWYQDCYIRYVDLLPTTLPRPVVEQRLNSLKNVNAVFGEPEKYSPIICDTLYKNKYKPTLIYLNLKAETQGKSRKCSVPKMTQDTFTIRGPIVLDDELSTNVQRSFDVNAIDQEAQYILMQSDNYYYHESLGCGFGLLCPSPRTNPITGF
;
A
#
# COMPACT_ATOMS: atom_id res chain seq x y z
N MET A 1 41.40 -45.93 47.29
CA MET A 1 42.16 -45.73 46.03
C MET A 1 41.93 -44.32 45.49
N VAL A 2 42.93 -43.44 45.57
CA VAL A 2 42.83 -42.05 45.07
C VAL A 2 43.24 -42.04 43.59
N LYS A 3 42.29 -41.79 42.67
CA LYS A 3 42.60 -41.61 41.24
C LYS A 3 43.37 -40.29 41.06
N LYS A 4 44.68 -40.37 40.83
CA LYS A 4 45.50 -39.24 40.37
C LYS A 4 45.03 -38.82 38.97
N TYR A 5 44.35 -37.68 38.87
CA TYR A 5 44.10 -37.05 37.58
C TYR A 5 45.41 -36.46 37.04
N LYS A 6 45.94 -37.02 35.94
CA LYS A 6 47.06 -36.42 35.18
C LYS A 6 46.63 -35.03 34.70
N LYS A 7 47.29 -33.98 35.21
CA LYS A 7 47.16 -32.60 34.70
C LYS A 7 47.72 -32.57 33.28
N ASP A 8 46.86 -32.30 32.30
CA ASP A 8 47.27 -32.08 30.91
C ASP A 8 48.18 -30.83 30.85
N LYS A 9 49.42 -30.98 30.35
CA LYS A 9 50.36 -29.86 30.17
C LYS A 9 49.86 -28.93 29.06
N PRO A 10 50.00 -27.59 29.20
CA PRO A 10 49.64 -26.64 28.16
C PRO A 10 50.55 -26.80 26.94
N ILE A 11 49.98 -26.64 25.75
CA ILE A 11 50.73 -26.69 24.48
C ILE A 11 51.25 -25.28 24.13
N PHE A 12 50.44 -24.26 24.36
CA PHE A 12 50.81 -22.84 24.19
C PHE A 12 49.86 -21.94 25.02
N VAL A 13 50.25 -20.68 25.19
CA VAL A 13 49.48 -19.65 25.91
C VAL A 13 49.10 -18.56 24.93
N ILE A 14 47.80 -18.29 24.78
CA ILE A 14 47.31 -17.17 23.97
C ILE A 14 47.17 -15.95 24.89
N ASN A 15 47.69 -14.80 24.45
CA ASN A 15 47.39 -13.50 25.04
C ASN A 15 46.10 -12.97 24.41
N TRP A 16 45.02 -12.90 25.18
CA TRP A 16 43.78 -12.26 24.74
C TRP A 16 43.80 -10.75 25.06
N ILE A 17 42.89 -10.01 24.42
CA ILE A 17 42.72 -8.56 24.62
C ILE A 17 42.55 -8.30 26.13
N ARG A 18 43.40 -7.43 26.71
CA ARG A 18 43.58 -7.13 28.15
C ARG A 18 44.49 -8.08 28.98
N GLY A 19 45.42 -8.79 28.36
CA GLY A 19 46.53 -9.45 29.09
C GLY A 19 46.14 -10.73 29.84
N ILE A 20 44.95 -11.27 29.58
CA ILE A 20 44.53 -12.56 30.12
C ILE A 20 45.30 -13.66 29.39
N LYS A 21 46.17 -14.38 30.12
CA LYS A 21 46.93 -15.55 29.63
C LYS A 21 46.10 -16.81 29.80
N ILE A 22 45.59 -17.36 28.70
CA ILE A 22 44.78 -18.59 28.74
C ILE A 22 45.67 -19.79 28.36
N PRO A 23 45.94 -20.74 29.28
CA PRO A 23 46.67 -21.96 28.94
C PRO A 23 45.78 -22.88 28.08
N VAL A 24 46.23 -23.15 26.85
CA VAL A 24 45.54 -24.01 25.89
C VAL A 24 46.09 -25.43 26.02
N THR A 25 45.28 -26.36 26.52
CA THR A 25 45.58 -27.80 26.56
C THR A 25 45.04 -28.49 25.31
N LYS A 26 45.55 -29.68 24.95
CA LYS A 26 45.12 -30.45 23.76
C LYS A 26 43.60 -30.65 23.68
N ARG A 27 42.95 -30.88 24.83
CA ARG A 27 41.47 -30.98 24.92
C ARG A 27 40.78 -29.64 24.71
N ARG A 28 41.34 -28.54 25.21
CA ARG A 28 40.80 -27.18 25.00
C ARG A 28 40.98 -26.72 23.55
N LEU A 29 42.07 -27.10 22.89
CA LEU A 29 42.30 -26.81 21.47
C LEU A 29 41.29 -27.54 20.57
N LYS A 30 41.05 -28.84 20.79
CA LYS A 30 40.00 -29.59 20.06
C LYS A 30 38.61 -29.00 20.26
N ARG A 31 38.29 -28.57 21.49
CA ARG A 31 37.03 -27.86 21.78
C ARG A 31 36.99 -26.50 21.07
N ALA A 32 38.06 -25.72 21.11
CA ALA A 32 38.12 -24.42 20.43
C ALA A 32 37.88 -24.56 18.92
N ILE A 33 38.49 -25.55 18.26
CA ILE A 33 38.28 -25.82 16.82
C ILE A 33 36.80 -26.12 16.49
N ILE A 34 36.05 -26.75 17.41
CA ILE A 34 34.62 -27.03 17.25
C ILE A 34 33.76 -25.81 17.59
N PHE A 35 34.11 -25.05 18.63
CA PHE A 35 33.31 -23.91 19.09
C PHE A 35 33.52 -22.64 18.27
N THR A 36 34.70 -22.41 17.69
CA THR A 36 34.98 -21.24 16.85
C THR A 36 34.03 -21.12 15.65
N PRO A 37 33.79 -22.14 14.80
CA PRO A 37 32.83 -22.02 13.71
C PRO A 37 31.40 -21.79 14.21
N VAL A 38 31.01 -22.39 15.34
CA VAL A 38 29.69 -22.16 15.94
C VAL A 38 29.53 -20.69 16.38
N ILE A 39 30.54 -20.12 17.05
CA ILE A 39 30.53 -18.72 17.47
C ILE A 39 30.48 -17.79 16.25
N LEU A 40 31.20 -18.10 15.18
CA LEU A 40 31.16 -17.31 13.94
C LEU A 40 29.80 -17.39 13.24
N ILE A 41 29.18 -18.58 13.16
CA ILE A 41 27.85 -18.75 12.56
C ILE A 41 26.79 -18.00 13.38
N VAL A 42 26.79 -18.17 14.71
CA VAL A 42 25.85 -17.47 15.60
C VAL A 42 26.06 -15.96 15.54
N GLY A 43 27.31 -15.50 15.55
CA GLY A 43 27.64 -14.08 15.41
C GLY A 43 27.16 -13.50 14.07
N TRP A 44 27.37 -14.24 12.98
CA TRP A 44 26.88 -13.85 11.66
C TRP A 44 25.34 -13.80 11.59
N LEU A 45 24.66 -14.81 12.14
CA LEU A 45 23.19 -14.82 12.22
C LEU A 45 22.65 -13.63 13.02
N LEU A 46 23.27 -13.30 14.16
CA LEU A 46 22.87 -12.14 14.96
C LEU A 46 23.05 -10.83 14.20
N VAL A 47 24.15 -10.67 13.47
CA VAL A 47 24.36 -9.50 12.60
C VAL A 47 23.26 -9.42 11.56
N GLN A 48 22.93 -10.51 10.88
CA GLN A 48 21.86 -10.56 9.87
C GLN A 48 20.48 -10.19 10.45
N ILE A 49 20.15 -10.69 11.64
CA ILE A 49 18.89 -10.36 12.33
C ILE A 49 18.85 -8.87 12.64
N ILE A 50 19.91 -8.31 13.24
CA ILE A 50 19.98 -6.90 13.63
C ILE A 50 19.89 -6.00 12.40
N THR A 51 20.63 -6.30 11.33
CA THR A 51 20.59 -5.50 10.10
C THR A 51 19.21 -5.51 9.47
N THR A 52 18.58 -6.68 9.40
CA THR A 52 17.23 -6.82 8.82
C THR A 52 16.20 -6.03 9.63
N SER A 53 16.20 -6.17 10.96
CA SER A 53 15.29 -5.43 11.84
C SER A 53 15.50 -3.92 11.80
N ALA A 54 16.75 -3.46 11.70
CA ALA A 54 17.04 -2.04 11.56
C ALA A 54 16.53 -1.47 10.24
N THR A 55 16.70 -2.20 9.13
CA THR A 55 16.22 -1.77 7.81
C THR A 55 14.70 -1.70 7.75
N THR A 56 13.97 -2.65 8.35
CA THR A 56 12.50 -2.62 8.37
C THR A 56 11.99 -1.45 9.22
N LEU A 57 12.59 -1.18 10.37
CA LEU A 57 12.20 -0.06 11.23
C LEU A 57 12.38 1.31 10.56
N VAL A 58 13.50 1.49 9.85
CA VAL A 58 13.75 2.73 9.09
C VAL A 58 12.72 2.90 7.98
N ALA A 59 12.40 1.82 7.27
CA ALA A 59 11.44 1.88 6.18
C ALA A 59 10.00 2.14 6.68
N ASP A 60 9.60 1.49 7.78
CA ASP A 60 8.32 1.75 8.46
C ASP A 60 8.20 3.23 8.88
N TYR A 61 9.27 3.80 9.45
CA TYR A 61 9.28 5.20 9.85
C TYR A 61 9.08 6.14 8.65
N LYS A 62 9.78 5.89 7.53
CA LYS A 62 9.65 6.69 6.31
C LYS A 62 8.21 6.67 5.76
N VAL A 63 7.57 5.50 5.75
CA VAL A 63 6.17 5.35 5.30
C VAL A 63 5.23 6.13 6.22
N LYS A 64 5.39 6.00 7.55
CA LYS A 64 4.58 6.74 8.55
C LYS A 64 4.74 8.25 8.42
N GLU A 65 5.97 8.71 8.28
CA GLU A 65 6.29 10.13 8.12
C GLU A 65 5.68 10.68 6.82
N ALA A 66 5.93 10.02 5.68
CA ALA A 66 5.37 10.40 4.39
C ALA A 66 3.84 10.45 4.40
N ARG A 67 3.19 9.49 5.07
CA ARG A 67 1.74 9.49 5.28
C ARG A 67 1.30 10.71 6.07
N SER A 68 1.88 10.93 7.25
CA SER A 68 1.48 12.02 8.15
C SER A 68 1.60 13.41 7.51
N ILE A 69 2.64 13.62 6.69
CA ILE A 69 2.88 14.88 5.98
C ILE A 69 1.79 15.12 4.92
N ASN A 70 1.35 14.07 4.24
CA ASN A 70 0.44 14.20 3.10
C ASN A 70 -1.05 14.05 3.46
N GLU A 71 -1.38 13.40 4.58
CA GLU A 71 -2.76 13.10 4.99
C GLU A 71 -3.62 14.37 5.09
N TYR A 72 -3.15 15.38 5.83
CA TYR A 72 -3.85 16.65 5.97
C TYR A 72 -4.08 17.34 4.61
N LYS A 73 -3.05 17.34 3.74
CA LYS A 73 -3.13 17.92 2.41
C LYS A 73 -4.20 17.21 1.55
N TYR A 74 -4.25 15.88 1.59
CA TYR A 74 -5.24 15.13 0.80
C TYR A 74 -6.66 15.26 1.35
N ASP A 75 -6.82 15.35 2.67
CA ASP A 75 -8.11 15.63 3.28
C ASP A 75 -8.64 17.01 2.87
N GLN A 76 -7.80 18.05 2.85
CA GLN A 76 -8.18 19.37 2.34
C GLN A 76 -8.54 19.33 0.85
N GLN A 77 -7.69 18.72 0.01
CA GLN A 77 -7.98 18.59 -1.42
C GLN A 77 -9.27 17.82 -1.71
N ARG A 78 -9.64 16.86 -0.85
CA ARG A 78 -10.91 16.15 -0.93
C ARG A 78 -12.08 17.07 -0.63
N LEU A 79 -12.00 17.88 0.44
CA LEU A 79 -13.04 18.84 0.80
C LEU A 79 -13.23 19.90 -0.28
N ASP A 80 -12.14 20.48 -0.81
CA ASP A 80 -12.20 21.48 -1.89
C ASP A 80 -12.95 20.98 -3.13
N LYS A 81 -12.80 19.68 -3.47
CA LYS A 81 -13.50 19.05 -4.60
C LYS A 81 -14.98 18.83 -4.30
N ILE A 82 -15.33 18.48 -3.06
CA ILE A 82 -16.71 18.33 -2.64
C ILE A 82 -17.40 19.70 -2.67
N ASP A 83 -16.74 20.74 -2.18
CA ASP A 83 -17.25 22.11 -2.21
C ASP A 83 -17.45 22.59 -3.65
N MET A 84 -16.52 22.29 -4.56
CA MET A 84 -16.71 22.56 -5.99
C MET A 84 -17.96 21.87 -6.58
N LEU A 85 -18.24 20.63 -6.19
CA LEU A 85 -19.43 19.90 -6.64
C LEU A 85 -20.72 20.46 -6.00
N LEU A 86 -20.63 20.97 -4.77
CA LEU A 86 -21.75 21.60 -4.07
C LEU A 86 -22.07 22.96 -4.69
N ASP A 87 -21.06 23.80 -4.93
CA ASP A 87 -21.18 25.12 -5.54
C ASP A 87 -21.74 25.06 -6.96
N SER A 88 -21.42 24.00 -7.71
CA SER A 88 -22.02 23.74 -9.02
C SER A 88 -23.48 23.26 -8.93
N GLY A 89 -23.95 22.97 -7.72
CA GLY A 89 -25.22 22.31 -7.44
C GLY A 89 -25.28 20.87 -7.94
N THR A 90 -24.16 20.22 -8.28
CA THR A 90 -24.18 18.82 -8.76
C THR A 90 -24.62 17.85 -7.66
N ILE A 91 -24.30 18.18 -6.42
CA ILE A 91 -24.68 17.44 -5.21
C ILE A 91 -25.55 18.32 -4.30
N ASN A 92 -26.32 17.70 -3.42
CA ASN A 92 -27.26 18.41 -2.54
C ASN A 92 -26.65 18.77 -1.16
N SER A 93 -25.50 18.20 -0.82
CA SER A 93 -24.87 18.34 0.49
C SER A 93 -23.37 18.06 0.39
N ALA A 94 -22.55 18.85 1.08
CA ALA A 94 -21.11 18.58 1.25
C ALA A 94 -20.84 17.36 2.15
N LYS A 95 -21.80 16.94 2.97
CA LYS A 95 -21.65 15.74 3.81
C LYS A 95 -21.95 14.50 2.96
N PRO A 96 -20.95 13.61 2.73
CA PRO A 96 -21.22 12.33 2.07
C PRO A 96 -22.20 11.50 2.89
N GLN A 97 -23.13 10.83 2.21
CA GLN A 97 -24.03 9.87 2.85
C GLN A 97 -23.24 8.66 3.34
N TYR A 98 -22.25 8.25 2.54
CA TYR A 98 -21.27 7.22 2.90
C TYR A 98 -19.89 7.70 2.51
N SER A 99 -18.89 7.42 3.36
CA SER A 99 -17.50 7.74 3.09
C SER A 99 -16.60 6.62 3.56
N SER A 100 -15.49 6.43 2.87
CA SER A 100 -14.47 5.48 3.28
C SER A 100 -13.07 5.99 3.03
N LYS A 101 -12.14 5.38 3.78
CA LYS A 101 -10.72 5.69 3.73
C LYS A 101 -9.93 4.40 3.86
N ILE A 102 -9.17 4.10 2.83
CA ILE A 102 -8.25 2.95 2.78
C ILE A 102 -6.85 3.52 2.64
N ASP A 103 -5.96 3.08 3.52
CA ASP A 103 -4.52 3.28 3.42
C ASP A 103 -3.92 1.95 2.97
N ALA A 104 -3.12 1.96 1.90
CA ALA A 104 -2.59 0.73 1.36
C ALA A 104 -1.21 0.91 0.74
N CYS A 105 -0.42 -0.14 0.86
CA CYS A 105 0.87 -0.29 0.23
C CYS A 105 0.86 -1.56 -0.61
N TYR A 106 1.37 -1.48 -1.83
CA TYR A 106 1.46 -2.62 -2.73
C TYR A 106 2.80 -2.63 -3.44
N VAL A 107 3.22 -3.84 -3.81
CA VAL A 107 4.45 -4.04 -4.56
C VAL A 107 4.11 -4.15 -6.05
N THR A 108 4.84 -3.41 -6.87
CA THR A 108 4.69 -3.42 -8.34
C THR A 108 6.01 -3.75 -9.01
N HIS A 109 5.90 -4.18 -10.27
CA HIS A 109 7.04 -4.25 -11.16
C HIS A 109 6.68 -3.66 -12.54
N SER A 110 7.70 -3.15 -13.22
CA SER A 110 7.64 -3.01 -14.68
C SER A 110 8.04 -4.36 -15.27
N ASP A 111 7.10 -5.10 -15.89
CA ASP A 111 7.30 -6.00 -17.06
C ASP A 111 6.22 -7.12 -17.15
N ARG A 112 6.15 -7.83 -18.28
CA ARG A 112 5.27 -8.99 -18.55
C ARG A 112 6.08 -10.30 -18.46
N GLY A 113 6.11 -10.97 -17.31
CA GLY A 113 6.76 -12.29 -17.15
C GLY A 113 7.19 -12.61 -15.72
N TRP A 114 7.89 -13.74 -15.53
CA TRP A 114 8.40 -14.24 -14.22
C TRP A 114 9.61 -13.47 -13.67
N VAL A 115 10.04 -12.41 -14.35
CA VAL A 115 11.27 -11.66 -14.08
C VAL A 115 10.98 -10.18 -14.28
N ALA A 116 11.27 -9.36 -13.28
CA ALA A 116 11.09 -7.90 -13.32
C ALA A 116 12.42 -7.20 -13.62
N ALA A 117 12.39 -6.03 -14.27
CA ALA A 117 13.57 -5.16 -14.37
C ALA A 117 13.85 -4.36 -13.09
N ASN A 118 12.80 -4.08 -12.29
CA ASN A 118 12.85 -3.45 -10.97
C ASN A 118 11.55 -3.69 -10.22
N TRP A 119 11.65 -3.81 -8.90
CA TRP A 119 10.51 -3.83 -7.99
C TRP A 119 10.34 -2.47 -7.30
N TYR A 120 9.09 -2.08 -7.07
CA TYR A 120 8.74 -0.84 -6.39
C TYR A 120 7.69 -1.11 -5.32
N GLN A 121 7.76 -0.38 -4.22
CA GLN A 121 6.67 -0.26 -3.27
C GLN A 121 5.99 1.09 -3.47
N ASP A 122 4.69 1.03 -3.73
CA ASP A 122 3.82 2.20 -3.84
C ASP A 122 2.83 2.21 -2.68
N CYS A 123 2.68 3.35 -2.00
CA CYS A 123 1.62 3.53 -1.00
C CYS A 123 0.72 4.72 -1.33
N TYR A 124 -0.58 4.57 -1.06
CA TYR A 124 -1.59 5.57 -1.33
C TYR A 124 -2.70 5.56 -0.26
N ILE A 125 -3.37 6.70 -0.13
CA ILE A 125 -4.64 6.83 0.59
C ILE A 125 -5.75 6.98 -0.45
N ARG A 126 -6.72 6.07 -0.43
CA ARG A 126 -7.94 6.13 -1.22
C ARG A 126 -9.09 6.64 -0.37
N TYR A 127 -9.74 7.68 -0.86
CA TYR A 127 -11.03 8.16 -0.37
C TYR A 127 -12.13 7.76 -1.35
N VAL A 128 -13.22 7.20 -0.85
CA VAL A 128 -14.45 6.99 -1.63
C VAL A 128 -15.60 7.67 -0.92
N ASP A 129 -16.22 8.64 -1.58
CA ASP A 129 -17.36 9.39 -1.07
C ASP A 129 -18.58 9.17 -1.96
N LEU A 130 -19.69 8.78 -1.36
CA LEU A 130 -21.00 8.77 -2.01
C LEU A 130 -21.76 10.02 -1.60
N LEU A 131 -21.82 10.97 -2.54
CA LEU A 131 -22.46 12.27 -2.36
C LEU A 131 -23.88 12.19 -2.95
N PRO A 132 -24.93 12.50 -2.16
CA PRO A 132 -26.30 12.38 -2.65
C PRO A 132 -26.60 13.46 -3.71
N THR A 133 -27.30 13.05 -4.76
CA THR A 133 -27.84 13.96 -5.77
C THR A 133 -29.28 13.58 -6.10
N THR A 134 -30.09 14.56 -6.48
CA THR A 134 -31.47 14.33 -7.00
C THR A 134 -31.56 14.63 -8.50
N LEU A 135 -30.42 14.94 -9.12
CA LEU A 135 -30.36 15.38 -10.50
C LEU A 135 -30.16 14.19 -11.44
N PRO A 136 -30.88 14.14 -12.58
CA PRO A 136 -30.60 13.13 -13.58
C PRO A 136 -29.24 13.39 -14.23
N ARG A 137 -28.57 12.31 -14.67
CA ARG A 137 -27.24 12.32 -15.29
C ARG A 137 -26.98 13.46 -16.30
N PRO A 138 -27.88 13.77 -17.26
CA PRO A 138 -27.63 14.84 -18.23
C PRO A 138 -27.50 16.23 -17.59
N VAL A 139 -28.24 16.48 -16.50
CA VAL A 139 -28.18 17.75 -15.76
C VAL A 139 -26.89 17.83 -14.94
N VAL A 140 -26.45 16.71 -14.37
CA VAL A 140 -25.14 16.60 -13.71
C VAL A 140 -24.01 16.93 -14.69
N GLU A 141 -24.00 16.30 -15.86
CA GLU A 141 -22.98 16.58 -16.89
C GLU A 141 -22.99 18.05 -17.33
N GLN A 142 -24.18 18.61 -17.56
CA GLN A 142 -24.30 20.02 -17.92
C GLN A 142 -23.69 20.95 -16.86
N ARG A 143 -23.98 20.71 -15.57
CA ARG A 143 -23.44 21.49 -14.45
C ARG A 143 -21.92 21.34 -14.33
N LEU A 144 -21.42 20.11 -14.46
CA LEU A 144 -19.97 19.85 -14.45
C LEU A 144 -19.26 20.52 -15.63
N ASN A 145 -19.83 20.45 -16.84
CA ASN A 145 -19.23 21.07 -18.03
C ASN A 145 -19.22 22.60 -17.96
N SER A 146 -20.11 23.21 -17.17
CA SER A 146 -20.12 24.66 -16.94
C SER A 146 -19.07 25.12 -15.91
N LEU A 147 -18.50 24.20 -15.13
CA LEU A 147 -17.48 24.54 -14.15
C LEU A 147 -16.17 24.89 -14.84
N LYS A 148 -15.64 26.06 -14.53
CA LYS A 148 -14.27 26.41 -14.91
C LYS A 148 -13.32 25.41 -14.26
N ASN A 149 -12.42 24.85 -15.06
CA ASN A 149 -11.36 23.93 -14.62
C ASN A 149 -11.81 22.51 -14.20
N VAL A 150 -13.04 22.08 -14.50
CA VAL A 150 -13.49 20.70 -14.19
C VAL A 150 -12.51 19.65 -14.73
N ASN A 151 -11.99 19.84 -15.96
CA ASN A 151 -11.03 18.90 -16.55
C ASN A 151 -9.66 18.94 -15.84
N ALA A 152 -9.27 20.11 -15.34
CA ALA A 152 -8.04 20.25 -14.56
C ALA A 152 -8.14 19.48 -13.23
N VAL A 153 -9.34 19.39 -12.65
CA VAL A 153 -9.59 18.72 -11.36
C VAL A 153 -9.86 17.23 -11.52
N PHE A 154 -10.75 16.82 -12.43
CA PHE A 154 -11.26 15.45 -12.53
C PHE A 154 -10.76 14.68 -13.77
N GLY A 155 -10.14 15.36 -14.72
CA GLY A 155 -9.58 14.72 -15.92
C GLY A 155 -10.43 14.92 -17.15
N GLU A 156 -10.37 13.97 -18.08
CA GLU A 156 -11.17 14.09 -19.29
C GLU A 156 -12.58 13.54 -19.04
N PRO A 157 -13.60 14.15 -19.66
CA PRO A 157 -14.95 13.60 -19.64
C PRO A 157 -14.96 12.27 -20.40
N GLU A 158 -15.60 11.27 -19.81
CA GLU A 158 -15.81 9.98 -20.47
C GLU A 158 -17.02 10.05 -21.41
N LYS A 159 -17.04 9.20 -22.43
CA LYS A 159 -18.13 9.20 -23.41
C LYS A 159 -19.43 8.77 -22.74
N TYR A 160 -20.51 9.54 -22.97
CA TYR A 160 -21.85 9.22 -22.50
C TYR A 160 -22.20 7.76 -22.75
N SER A 161 -22.47 7.04 -21.66
CA SER A 161 -23.08 5.72 -21.71
C SER A 161 -24.46 5.80 -21.05
N PRO A 162 -25.52 5.25 -21.67
CA PRO A 162 -26.86 5.20 -21.07
C PRO A 162 -26.96 4.23 -19.88
N ILE A 163 -25.83 3.80 -19.33
CA ILE A 163 -25.74 2.81 -18.25
C ILE A 163 -26.03 3.51 -16.92
N ILE A 164 -26.72 2.78 -16.04
CA ILE A 164 -27.16 3.21 -14.71
C ILE A 164 -26.00 3.63 -13.80
N CYS A 165 -24.82 3.07 -14.06
CA CYS A 165 -23.55 3.45 -13.46
C CYS A 165 -22.53 3.73 -14.54
N ASP A 166 -22.15 4.99 -14.62
CA ASP A 166 -21.28 5.47 -15.67
C ASP A 166 -20.23 6.42 -15.13
N THR A 167 -19.03 6.32 -15.69
CA THR A 167 -17.95 7.22 -15.33
C THR A 167 -18.22 8.55 -16.00
N LEU A 168 -18.26 9.63 -15.22
CA LEU A 168 -18.40 10.99 -15.74
C LEU A 168 -17.04 11.53 -16.16
N TYR A 169 -16.05 11.38 -15.28
CA TYR A 169 -14.70 11.88 -15.46
C TYR A 169 -13.69 10.87 -14.95
N LYS A 170 -12.60 10.70 -15.71
CA LYS A 170 -11.52 9.79 -15.35
C LYS A 170 -10.17 10.32 -15.80
N ASN A 171 -9.18 10.19 -14.92
CA ASN A 171 -7.77 10.30 -15.29
C ASN A 171 -6.93 9.48 -14.30
N LYS A 172 -5.81 8.93 -14.79
CA LYS A 172 -4.91 8.07 -13.99
C LYS A 172 -4.43 8.73 -12.68
N TYR A 173 -4.29 10.05 -12.66
CA TYR A 173 -3.71 10.80 -11.55
C TYR A 173 -4.68 11.80 -10.90
N LYS A 174 -5.97 11.71 -11.25
CA LYS A 174 -7.00 12.61 -10.73
C LYS A 174 -8.17 11.81 -10.17
N PRO A 175 -9.01 12.43 -9.32
CA PRO A 175 -10.20 11.78 -8.83
C PRO A 175 -11.12 11.34 -9.97
N THR A 176 -11.68 10.15 -9.82
CA THR A 176 -12.70 9.64 -10.72
C THR A 176 -14.07 10.03 -10.18
N LEU A 177 -14.92 10.56 -11.06
CA LEU A 177 -16.33 10.81 -10.76
C LEU A 177 -17.19 9.78 -11.48
N ILE A 178 -18.09 9.15 -10.74
CA ILE A 178 -19.02 8.13 -11.27
C ILE A 178 -20.43 8.54 -10.86
N TYR A 179 -21.34 8.58 -11.83
CA TYR A 179 -22.76 8.74 -11.56
C TYR A 179 -23.37 7.38 -11.26
N LEU A 180 -24.11 7.26 -10.16
CA LEU A 180 -24.82 6.06 -9.75
C LEU A 180 -26.31 6.35 -9.64
N ASN A 181 -27.15 5.61 -10.36
CA ASN A 181 -28.61 5.68 -10.24
C ASN A 181 -29.19 4.34 -9.79
N LEU A 182 -29.03 4.01 -8.52
CA LEU A 182 -29.39 2.69 -8.01
C LEU A 182 -30.89 2.37 -8.18
N LYS A 183 -31.75 3.41 -8.19
CA LYS A 183 -33.19 3.27 -8.46
C LYS A 183 -33.52 2.64 -9.80
N ALA A 184 -32.71 2.89 -10.83
CA ALA A 184 -32.94 2.27 -12.14
C ALA A 184 -32.52 0.79 -12.17
N GLU A 185 -31.66 0.37 -11.24
CA GLU A 185 -31.19 -1.02 -11.12
C GLU A 185 -32.29 -1.94 -10.57
N THR A 186 -33.08 -1.45 -9.60
CA THR A 186 -34.22 -2.20 -9.03
C THR A 186 -35.35 -2.44 -10.03
N GLN A 187 -35.41 -1.67 -11.13
CA GLN A 187 -36.41 -1.80 -12.21
C GLN A 187 -36.04 -2.80 -13.32
N GLY A 188 -35.04 -3.67 -13.09
CA GLY A 188 -34.77 -4.84 -13.95
C GLY A 188 -34.02 -4.57 -15.26
N LYS A 189 -33.53 -3.35 -15.50
CA LYS A 189 -32.73 -3.01 -16.68
C LYS A 189 -31.23 -3.04 -16.37
N SER A 190 -30.61 -4.19 -16.63
CA SER A 190 -29.17 -4.44 -16.85
C SER A 190 -28.09 -3.80 -15.94
N ARG A 191 -27.23 -4.69 -15.43
CA ARG A 191 -25.94 -4.51 -14.73
C ARG A 191 -26.02 -3.92 -13.33
N LYS A 192 -25.58 -4.73 -12.37
CA LYS A 192 -25.35 -4.29 -11.00
C LYS A 192 -24.32 -3.17 -10.99
N CYS A 193 -24.70 -2.02 -10.47
CA CYS A 193 -23.76 -1.00 -10.08
C CYS A 193 -22.91 -1.56 -8.95
N SER A 194 -21.75 -2.13 -9.30
CA SER A 194 -20.77 -2.47 -8.29
C SER A 194 -20.20 -1.15 -7.79
N VAL A 195 -20.73 -0.67 -6.66
CA VAL A 195 -19.95 0.23 -5.79
C VAL A 195 -18.65 -0.51 -5.53
N PRO A 196 -17.47 0.10 -5.80
CA PRO A 196 -16.20 -0.57 -5.61
C PRO A 196 -16.17 -1.22 -4.23
N LYS A 197 -16.11 -2.56 -4.20
CA LYS A 197 -16.01 -3.26 -2.92
C LYS A 197 -14.72 -2.79 -2.26
N MET A 198 -14.81 -2.53 -0.96
CA MET A 198 -13.63 -2.21 -0.15
C MET A 198 -12.99 -3.50 0.35
N THR A 199 -12.66 -4.38 -0.59
CA THR A 199 -11.93 -5.61 -0.33
C THR A 199 -10.55 -5.48 -0.97
N GLN A 200 -9.54 -6.13 -0.37
CA GLN A 200 -8.18 -6.25 -0.92
C GLN A 200 -8.20 -6.64 -2.42
N ASP A 201 -9.22 -7.38 -2.86
CA ASP A 201 -9.28 -8.02 -4.18
C ASP A 201 -9.89 -7.17 -5.30
N THR A 202 -10.46 -6.00 -5.02
CA THR A 202 -11.07 -5.13 -6.05
C THR A 202 -10.15 -3.99 -6.44
N PHE A 203 -8.91 -4.35 -6.77
CA PHE A 203 -7.92 -3.49 -7.38
C PHE A 203 -7.91 -3.68 -8.90
N THR A 204 -8.50 -2.75 -9.65
CA THR A 204 -8.21 -2.64 -11.09
C THR A 204 -7.68 -1.25 -11.41
N ILE A 205 -6.38 -1.07 -11.19
CA ILE A 205 -5.63 -0.03 -11.89
C ILE A 205 -5.60 -0.46 -13.37
N ARG A 206 -6.43 0.16 -14.22
CA ARG A 206 -6.37 -0.06 -15.66
C ARG A 206 -5.11 0.60 -16.24
N GLY A 207 -4.07 -0.21 -16.32
CA GLY A 207 -2.83 -0.09 -17.06
C GLY A 207 -2.17 -1.48 -17.06
N PRO A 208 -1.13 -1.75 -17.88
CA PRO A 208 -0.45 -3.06 -17.89
C PRO A 208 0.48 -3.21 -16.67
N ILE A 209 -0.03 -2.92 -15.47
CA ILE A 209 0.66 -3.16 -14.20
C ILE A 209 0.17 -4.51 -13.72
N VAL A 210 1.02 -5.52 -13.82
CA VAL A 210 0.77 -6.82 -13.20
C VAL A 210 1.04 -6.63 -11.70
N LEU A 211 0.05 -6.93 -10.87
CA LEU A 211 0.16 -6.93 -9.42
C LEU A 211 0.53 -8.36 -9.02
N ASP A 212 1.78 -8.62 -8.68
CA ASP A 212 2.21 -9.89 -8.09
C ASP A 212 2.02 -9.81 -6.56
N ASP A 213 0.83 -10.20 -6.12
CA ASP A 213 0.49 -10.97 -4.91
C ASP A 213 0.68 -10.45 -3.47
N GLU A 214 1.27 -9.28 -3.18
CA GLU A 214 1.31 -8.79 -1.79
C GLU A 214 0.81 -7.34 -1.62
N LEU A 215 -0.48 -7.23 -1.31
CA LEU A 215 -1.15 -5.98 -0.92
C LEU A 215 -1.28 -5.93 0.60
N SER A 216 -0.69 -4.93 1.23
CA SER A 216 -0.98 -4.60 2.62
C SER A 216 -1.94 -3.43 2.70
N THR A 217 -2.96 -3.54 3.54
CA THR A 217 -4.05 -2.56 3.66
C THR A 217 -4.40 -2.32 5.11
N ASN A 218 -4.61 -1.05 5.45
CA ASN A 218 -5.28 -0.62 6.67
C ASN A 218 -6.57 0.13 6.29
N VAL A 219 -7.71 -0.46 6.66
CA VAL A 219 -9.03 0.13 6.43
C VAL A 219 -9.40 0.96 7.65
N GLN A 220 -9.27 2.29 7.54
CA GLN A 220 -9.61 3.20 8.64
C GLN A 220 -11.12 3.42 8.76
N ARG A 221 -11.82 3.50 7.62
CA ARG A 221 -13.28 3.65 7.54
C ARG A 221 -13.80 2.89 6.33
N SER A 222 -14.85 2.11 6.51
CA SER A 222 -15.61 1.47 5.43
C SER A 222 -17.11 1.63 5.68
N PHE A 223 -17.90 1.48 4.61
CA PHE A 223 -19.35 1.39 4.72
C PHE A 223 -19.81 0.04 4.17
N ASP A 224 -20.89 -0.50 4.74
CA ASP A 224 -21.54 -1.67 4.18
C ASP A 224 -22.24 -1.27 2.88
N VAL A 225 -21.82 -1.87 1.77
CA VAL A 225 -22.41 -1.64 0.45
C VAL A 225 -23.90 -2.02 0.45
N ASN A 226 -24.31 -2.99 1.27
CA ASN A 226 -25.71 -3.40 1.38
C ASN A 226 -26.57 -2.40 2.16
N ALA A 227 -25.95 -1.52 2.95
CA ALA A 227 -26.63 -0.47 3.69
C ALA A 227 -26.89 0.80 2.84
N ILE A 228 -26.40 0.83 1.59
CA ILE A 228 -26.65 1.93 0.65
C ILE A 228 -28.10 1.88 0.19
N ASP A 229 -28.79 3.01 0.29
CA ASP A 229 -30.15 3.16 -0.24
C ASP A 229 -30.16 2.95 -1.76
N GLN A 230 -30.77 1.83 -2.16
CA GLN A 230 -30.87 1.40 -3.56
C GLN A 230 -31.91 2.20 -4.36
N GLU A 231 -32.71 3.06 -3.72
CA GLU A 231 -33.73 3.88 -4.39
C GLU A 231 -33.25 5.32 -4.64
N ALA A 232 -31.98 5.61 -4.36
CA ALA A 232 -31.38 6.93 -4.47
C ALA A 232 -30.37 7.07 -5.63
N GLN A 233 -29.97 8.31 -5.90
CA GLN A 233 -28.95 8.69 -6.87
C GLN A 233 -27.74 9.30 -6.14
N TYR A 234 -26.54 8.98 -6.62
CA TYR A 234 -25.29 9.42 -6.02
C TYR A 234 -24.27 9.85 -7.06
N ILE A 235 -23.42 10.77 -6.66
CA ILE A 235 -22.11 10.98 -7.28
C ILE A 235 -21.09 10.29 -6.39
N LEU A 236 -20.44 9.26 -6.93
CA LEU A 236 -19.30 8.64 -6.29
C LEU A 236 -18.04 9.37 -6.72
N MET A 237 -17.32 9.92 -5.75
CA MET A 237 -15.99 10.48 -5.94
C MET A 237 -14.95 9.53 -5.36
N GLN A 238 -14.05 9.04 -6.19
CA GLN A 238 -12.90 8.24 -5.77
C GLN A 238 -11.62 9.03 -5.98
N SER A 239 -10.85 9.25 -4.90
CA SER A 239 -9.55 9.94 -4.96
C SER A 239 -8.44 9.01 -4.47
N ASP A 240 -7.53 8.63 -5.36
CA ASP A 240 -6.36 7.82 -5.04
C ASP A 240 -5.14 8.75 -4.92
N ASN A 241 -4.63 8.96 -3.70
CA ASN A 241 -3.54 9.89 -3.42
C ASN A 241 -2.28 9.14 -3.00
N TYR A 242 -1.31 9.06 -3.91
CA TYR A 242 -0.03 8.40 -3.70
C TYR A 242 0.92 9.27 -2.85
N TYR A 243 1.42 8.73 -1.75
CA TYR A 243 2.32 9.44 -0.82
C TYR A 243 3.71 8.81 -0.68
N TYR A 244 3.89 7.58 -1.15
CA TYR A 244 5.17 6.88 -1.04
C TYR A 244 5.46 6.08 -2.30
N HIS A 245 6.72 6.17 -2.76
CA HIS A 245 7.27 5.37 -3.83
C HIS A 245 8.74 5.09 -3.52
N GLU A 246 9.11 3.82 -3.37
CA GLU A 246 10.50 3.41 -3.15
C GLU A 246 10.86 2.25 -4.06
N SER A 247 12.03 2.32 -4.69
CA SER A 247 12.58 1.17 -5.40
C SER A 247 13.06 0.14 -4.39
N LEU A 248 12.54 -1.07 -4.48
CA LEU A 248 13.03 -2.24 -3.74
C LEU A 248 14.27 -2.85 -4.43
N GLY A 249 14.68 -2.25 -5.56
CA GLY A 249 15.82 -2.63 -6.35
C GLY A 249 15.65 -3.97 -7.05
N CYS A 250 16.77 -4.42 -7.60
CA CYS A 250 16.97 -5.70 -8.24
C CYS A 250 18.27 -6.29 -7.69
N GLY A 251 18.26 -7.60 -7.37
CA GLY A 251 19.50 -8.29 -7.03
C GLY A 251 20.50 -8.17 -8.20
N PHE A 252 21.80 -8.05 -7.93
CA PHE A 252 22.84 -8.09 -8.96
C PHE A 252 22.72 -9.35 -9.82
N GLY A 253 22.23 -9.24 -11.06
CA GLY A 253 22.07 -10.34 -12.01
C GLY A 253 20.99 -10.05 -13.05
N LEU A 254 21.09 -10.64 -14.24
CA LEU A 254 20.17 -10.49 -15.39
C LEU A 254 18.72 -10.98 -15.13
N LEU A 255 18.38 -11.37 -13.89
CA LEU A 255 17.09 -11.92 -13.49
C LEU A 255 16.73 -11.38 -12.10
N CYS A 256 15.69 -10.54 -11.98
CA CYS A 256 15.15 -10.16 -10.67
C CYS A 256 14.01 -11.12 -10.29
N PRO A 257 14.24 -12.07 -9.38
CA PRO A 257 13.16 -12.87 -8.82
C PRO A 257 12.18 -11.97 -8.04
N SER A 258 10.96 -12.49 -7.84
CA SER A 258 9.92 -11.90 -6.98
C SER A 258 10.50 -11.34 -5.67
N PRO A 259 10.05 -10.15 -5.21
CA PRO A 259 10.65 -9.51 -4.06
C PRO A 259 10.38 -10.40 -2.84
N ARG A 260 11.43 -10.78 -2.13
CA ARG A 260 11.33 -11.60 -0.91
C ARG A 260 10.87 -10.80 0.32
N THR A 261 10.42 -9.58 0.13
CA THR A 261 10.10 -8.64 1.21
C THR A 261 8.63 -8.34 1.18
N ASN A 262 7.94 -8.70 2.27
CA ASN A 262 6.58 -8.26 2.52
C ASN A 262 6.51 -6.72 2.35
N PRO A 263 5.44 -6.18 1.73
CA PRO A 263 5.23 -4.74 1.68
C PRO A 263 5.37 -4.16 3.09
N ILE A 264 6.12 -3.08 3.23
CA ILE A 264 6.30 -2.39 4.51
C ILE A 264 4.91 -1.91 4.96
N THR A 265 4.44 -2.46 6.08
CA THR A 265 3.06 -2.31 6.55
C THR A 265 2.94 -1.25 7.64
N GLY A 266 3.83 -0.24 7.63
CA GLY A 266 3.94 0.85 8.60
C GLY A 266 2.71 1.74 8.72
N PHE A 267 1.56 1.14 8.98
CA PHE A 267 0.29 1.78 9.24
C PHE A 267 0.17 2.24 10.69
#